data_AF-A0A5D0VUY7-F1
#
_entry.id   AF-A0A5D0VUY7-F1
#
_cell.length_a   1.000
_cell.length_b   1.000
_cell.length_c   1.000
_cell.angle_alpha   90.00
_cell.angle_beta   90.00
_cell.angle_gamma   90.00
#
_symmetry.space_group_name_H-M   'P 1'
#
loop_
_entity.id
_entity.type
_entity.pdbx_description
1 polymer ?
#
loop_
_entity_poly.entity_id
_entity_poly.type
_entity_poly.pdbx_seq_one_letter_code
_entity_poly.pdbx_strand_id
1 'polypeptide(L)' 'MTELIGVAALAVGGYWIMQRVKRKMAEVEKTISRAAAKADPNGRGTKLVFDPDSGKYRPKS' A
#
# COMPACT_ATOMS: atom_id res chain seq x y z
N MET A 1 -8.97 24.80 31.61
CA MET A 1 -9.61 25.11 30.30
C MET A 1 -8.60 25.22 29.17
N THR A 2 -7.47 25.93 29.35
CA THR A 2 -6.39 26.06 28.35
C THR A 2 -5.73 24.73 27.95
N GLU A 3 -5.55 23.80 28.90
CA GLU A 3 -4.98 22.46 28.62
C GLU A 3 -5.86 21.62 27.67
N LEU A 4 -7.19 21.71 27.82
CA LEU A 4 -8.16 21.02 26.95
C LEU A 4 -8.09 21.55 25.50
N ILE A 5 -7.88 22.85 25.32
CA ILE A 5 -7.75 23.47 23.99
C ILE A 5 -6.44 23.05 23.31
N GLY A 6 -5.34 22.94 24.07
CA GLY A 6 -4.06 22.47 23.56
C GLY A 6 -4.10 21.03 23.03
N VAL A 7 -4.74 20.12 23.78
CA VAL A 7 -4.91 18.72 23.36
C VAL A 7 -5.83 18.59 22.15
N ALA A 8 -6.92 19.37 22.10
CA ALA A 8 -7.84 19.36 20.97
C ALA A 8 -7.18 19.88 19.68
N ALA A 9 -6.37 20.94 19.74
CA ALA A 9 -5.64 21.47 18.59
C ALA A 9 -4.62 20.46 18.04
N LEU A 10 -3.92 19.73 18.92
CA LEU A 10 -2.94 18.70 18.53
C LEU A 10 -3.64 17.49 17.89
N ALA A 11 -4.79 17.08 18.42
CA ALA A 11 -5.61 16.01 17.84
C ALA A 11 -6.17 16.40 16.46
N VAL A 12 -6.65 17.63 16.28
CA VAL A 12 -7.14 18.16 14.99
C VAL A 12 -5.99 18.29 13.99
N GLY A 13 -4.83 18.81 14.42
CA GLY A 13 -3.63 18.89 13.60
C GLY A 13 -3.13 17.50 13.16
N GLY A 14 -3.06 16.55 14.09
CA GLY A 14 -2.68 15.17 13.82
C GLY A 14 -3.64 14.46 12.87
N TYR A 15 -4.95 14.65 13.04
CA TYR A 15 -5.97 14.12 12.14
C TYR A 15 -5.82 14.67 10.72
N TRP A 16 -5.61 15.99 10.57
CA TRP A 16 -5.43 16.63 9.26
C TRP A 16 -4.18 16.12 8.54
N ILE A 17 -3.05 15.98 9.26
CA ILE A 17 -1.81 15.42 8.71
C ILE A 17 -2.04 13.97 8.26
N MET A 18 -2.63 13.13 9.12
CA MET A 18 -2.89 11.73 8.79
C MET A 18 -3.79 11.59 7.57
N GLN A 19 -4.83 12.42 7.45
CA GLN A 19 -5.73 12.43 6.30
C GLN A 19 -4.98 12.82 5.01
N ARG A 20 -4.05 13.77 5.08
CA ARG A 20 -3.23 14.20 3.94
C ARG A 20 -2.22 13.12 3.53
N VAL A 21 -1.60 12.44 4.50
CA VAL A 21 -0.71 11.29 4.25
C VAL A 21 -1.47 10.14 3.60
N LYS A 22 -2.66 9.79 4.12
CA LYS A 22 -3.52 8.75 3.51
C LYS A 22 -3.84 9.05 2.05
N ARG A 23 -4.18 10.29 1.71
CA ARG A 23 -4.43 10.71 0.32
C ARG A 23 -3.20 10.53 -0.56
N LYS A 24 -2.02 10.89 -0.06
CA LYS A 24 -0.76 10.72 -0.81
C LYS A 24 -0.37 9.26 -0.99
N MET A 25 -0.58 8.42 0.02
CA MET A 25 -0.38 6.97 -0.10
C MET A 25 -1.27 6.35 -1.18
N ALA A 26 -2.55 6.75 -1.26
CA ALA A 26 -3.45 6.28 -2.31
C ALA A 26 -3.01 6.72 -3.72
N GLU A 27 -2.47 7.94 -3.86
CA GLU A 27 -1.88 8.41 -5.14
C GLU A 27 -0.65 7.59 -5.54
N VAL A 28 0.22 7.28 -4.57
CA VAL A 28 1.42 6.47 -4.78
C VAL A 28 1.04 5.04 -5.17
N GLU A 29 0.12 4.41 -4.44
CA GLU A 29 -0.37 3.05 -4.74
C GLU A 29 -0.97 2.97 -6.14
N LYS A 30 -1.77 3.97 -6.54
CA LYS A 30 -2.34 4.05 -7.90
C LYS A 30 -1.25 4.18 -8.96
N THR A 31 -0.18 4.92 -8.66
CA THR A 31 0.95 5.12 -9.59
C THR A 31 1.76 3.84 -9.72
N ILE A 32 2.08 3.16 -8.61
CA ILE A 32 2.79 1.88 -8.60
C ILE A 32 1.95 0.81 -9.30
N SER A 33 0.66 0.73 -9.02
CA SER A 33 -0.24 -0.24 -9.65
C SER A 33 -0.32 -0.03 -11.17
N ARG A 34 -0.37 1.23 -11.62
CA ARG A 34 -0.31 1.56 -13.06
C ARG A 34 1.05 1.25 -13.66
N ALA A 35 2.15 1.51 -12.95
CA ALA A 35 3.49 1.18 -13.42
C ALA A 35 3.69 -0.33 -13.52
N ALA A 36 3.22 -1.10 -12.54
CA ALA A 36 3.23 -2.56 -12.56
C ALA A 36 2.38 -3.12 -13.71
N ALA A 37 1.17 -2.59 -13.91
CA ALA A 37 0.31 -2.99 -15.03
C ALA A 37 0.91 -2.63 -16.41
N LYS A 38 1.72 -1.56 -16.50
CA LYS A 38 2.44 -1.19 -17.72
C LYS A 38 3.70 -2.02 -17.94
N ALA A 39 4.41 -2.35 -16.86
CA ALA A 39 5.65 -3.12 -16.91
C ALA A 39 5.40 -4.57 -17.28
N ASP A 40 4.23 -5.12 -16.92
CA ASP A 40 3.81 -6.45 -17.35
C ASP A 40 2.32 -6.46 -17.74
N PRO A 41 1.99 -6.16 -19.01
CA PRO A 41 0.61 -6.16 -19.49
C PRO A 41 -0.03 -7.56 -19.56
N ASN A 42 0.75 -8.64 -19.43
CA ASN A 42 0.29 -10.04 -19.46
C ASN A 42 0.50 -10.82 -18.14
N GLY A 43 1.23 -10.28 -17.18
CA GLY A 43 1.67 -11.01 -16.00
C GLY A 43 1.50 -10.20 -14.72
N ARG A 44 0.42 -10.49 -13.98
CA ARG A 44 0.62 -10.61 -12.53
C ARG A 44 1.71 -11.68 -12.40
N GLY A 45 2.95 -11.27 -12.10
CA GLY A 45 4.15 -12.10 -12.20
C GLY A 45 3.91 -13.57 -11.86
N THR A 46 4.53 -14.46 -12.62
CA THR A 46 4.19 -15.88 -12.71
C THR A 46 3.82 -16.46 -11.34
N LYS A 47 2.55 -16.81 -11.15
CA LYS A 47 2.04 -17.28 -9.86
C LYS A 47 2.79 -18.56 -9.50
N LEU A 48 3.64 -18.47 -8.49
CA LEU A 48 4.39 -19.62 -8.01
C LEU A 48 3.46 -20.51 -7.17
N VAL A 49 3.45 -21.80 -7.46
CA VAL A 49 2.71 -22.83 -6.72
C VAL A 49 3.72 -23.73 -6.03
N PHE A 50 3.42 -24.12 -4.79
CA PHE A 50 4.26 -25.04 -4.04
C PHE A 50 4.23 -26.42 -4.69
N ASP A 51 5.40 -26.94 -5.06
CA ASP A 51 5.58 -28.28 -5.60
C ASP A 51 5.98 -29.23 -4.45
N PRO A 52 5.10 -30.17 -4.05
CA PRO A 52 5.36 -31.08 -2.94
C PRO A 52 6.48 -32.09 -3.24
N ASP A 53 6.77 -32.36 -4.53
CA ASP A 53 7.79 -33.34 -4.91
C ASP A 53 9.20 -32.78 -4.82
N SER A 54 9.37 -31.49 -5.14
CA SER A 54 10.67 -30.81 -5.04
C SER A 54 10.85 -29.93 -3.81
N GLY A 55 9.79 -29.71 -3.03
CA GLY A 55 9.77 -28.82 -1.86
C GLY A 55 10.01 -27.35 -2.20
N LYS A 56 9.96 -26.99 -3.49
CA LYS A 56 10.25 -25.64 -4.00
C LYS A 56 9.00 -25.04 -4.63
N TYR A 57 8.94 -23.72 -4.68
CA TYR A 57 7.90 -23.00 -5.40
C TYR A 57 8.27 -22.91 -6.89
N ARG A 58 7.37 -23.33 -7.78
CA ARG A 58 7.57 -23.31 -9.24
C ARG A 58 6.51 -22.46 -9.92
N PRO A 59 6.82 -21.80 -11.04
CA PRO A 59 5.81 -21.10 -11.83
C PRO A 59 4.71 -22.07 -12.28
N LYS A 60 3.45 -21.65 -12.12
CA LYS A 60 2.33 -22.36 -12.73
C LYS A 60 2.41 -22.14 -14.26
N SER A 61 2.88 -23.14 -14.99
CA SER A 61 2.73 -23.21 -16.45
C SER A 61 1.27 -23.26 -16.86
#